data_AF-A0A7S2APJ0-F1
#
_entry.id   AF-A0A7S2APJ0-F1
#
_cell.length_a   1.000
_cell.length_b   1.000
_cell.length_c   1.000
_cell.angle_alpha   90.00
_cell.angle_beta   90.00
_cell.angle_gamma   90.00
#
_symmetry.space_group_name_H-M   'P 1'
#
loop_
_entity.id
_entity.type
_entity.pdbx_description
1 polymer ?
#
loop_
_entity_poly.entity_id
_entity_poly.type
_entity_poly.pdbx_seq_one_letter_code
_entity_poly.pdbx_strand_id
1 'polypeptide(L)'
;FTTAWFASMTPIVVLKWKFARRRPAVVPGMPSPTRMIITLSKLPMQDSTSSFPSGDASGAIAYAVPLAFGCGYRVLPLVILAGVALSTMYWKFHYALDLGAGAVIGFL
;
A
#
# COMPACT_ATOMS: atom_id res chain seq x y z
N PHE A 1 12.99 -9.38 10.17
CA PHE A 1 12.32 -8.16 9.67
C PHE A 1 12.34 -8.09 8.14
N THR A 2 13.50 -8.11 7.49
CA THR A 2 13.64 -8.06 6.02
C THR A 2 13.06 -9.27 5.28
N THR A 3 13.17 -10.48 5.83
CA THR A 3 12.59 -11.70 5.23
C THR A 3 11.07 -11.67 5.16
N ALA A 4 10.41 -11.20 6.22
CA ALA A 4 8.94 -11.02 6.26
C ALA A 4 8.47 -10.00 5.20
N TRP A 5 9.25 -8.93 5.00
CA TRP A 5 8.96 -7.96 3.96
C TRP A 5 9.01 -8.59 2.56
N PHE A 6 10.08 -9.33 2.23
CA PHE A 6 10.17 -10.03 0.94
C PHE A 6 9.04 -11.06 0.73
N ALA A 7 8.70 -11.81 1.79
CA ALA A 7 7.58 -12.76 1.74
C ALA A 7 6.25 -12.08 1.44
N SER A 8 6.01 -10.88 2.00
CA SER A 8 4.80 -10.09 1.73
C SER A 8 4.75 -9.53 0.31
N MET A 9 5.90 -9.25 -0.32
CA MET A 9 5.95 -8.65 -1.65
C MET A 9 5.62 -9.65 -2.76
N THR A 10 5.96 -10.93 -2.59
CA THR A 10 5.66 -11.98 -3.59
C THR A 10 4.17 -12.09 -3.94
N PRO A 11 3.24 -12.26 -2.99
CA PRO A 11 1.80 -12.31 -3.30
C PRO A 11 1.28 -10.98 -3.85
N ILE A 12 1.83 -9.83 -3.41
CA ILE A 12 1.43 -8.52 -3.93
C ILE A 12 1.72 -8.40 -5.42
N VAL A 13 2.91 -8.80 -5.86
CA VAL A 13 3.28 -8.73 -7.28
C VAL A 13 2.34 -9.63 -8.09
N VAL A 14 2.10 -10.86 -7.65
CA VAL A 14 1.19 -11.79 -8.35
C VAL A 14 -0.24 -11.24 -8.42
N LEU A 15 -0.77 -10.71 -7.31
CA LEU A 15 -2.13 -10.17 -7.25
C LEU A 15 -2.28 -8.87 -8.04
N LYS A 16 -1.27 -8.00 -8.06
CA LYS A 16 -1.25 -6.77 -8.87
C LYS A 16 -1.38 -7.08 -10.35
N TRP A 17 -0.67 -8.12 -10.82
CA TRP A 17 -0.77 -8.60 -12.19
C TRP A 17 -2.13 -9.20 -12.51
N LYS A 18 -2.72 -9.95 -11.56
CA LYS A 18 -4.00 -10.64 -11.76
C LYS A 18 -5.21 -9.69 -11.77
N PHE A 19 -5.25 -8.72 -10.86
CA PHE A 19 -6.42 -7.85 -10.69
C PHE A 19 -6.34 -6.56 -11.49
N ALA A 20 -5.13 -6.04 -11.76
CA ALA A 20 -4.87 -4.84 -12.57
C ALA A 20 -5.87 -3.67 -12.32
N ARG A 21 -6.29 -3.50 -11.06
CA ARG A 21 -7.39 -2.60 -10.69
C ARG A 21 -6.95 -1.15 -10.87
N ARG A 22 -7.72 -0.32 -11.59
CA ARG A 22 -7.35 1.09 -11.82
C ARG A 22 -7.32 1.90 -10.52
N ARG A 23 -6.30 2.76 -10.36
CA ARG A 23 -6.18 3.70 -9.23
C ARG A 23 -7.28 4.77 -9.25
N PRO A 24 -7.75 5.23 -8.08
CA PRO A 24 -8.77 6.27 -7.98
C PRO A 24 -8.40 7.56 -8.73
N ALA A 25 -7.12 7.94 -8.73
CA ALA A 25 -6.60 9.12 -9.45
C ALA A 25 -6.72 9.06 -10.99
N VAL A 26 -6.95 7.88 -11.57
CA VAL A 26 -7.05 7.68 -13.03
C VAL A 26 -8.51 7.58 -13.49
N VAL A 27 -9.47 7.54 -12.57
CA VAL A 27 -10.91 7.40 -12.89
C VAL A 27 -11.53 8.76 -13.25
N PRO A 28 -12.18 8.90 -14.43
CA PRO A 28 -12.88 10.12 -14.81
C PRO A 28 -14.01 10.44 -13.82
N GLY A 29 -14.09 11.69 -13.34
CA GLY A 29 -15.17 12.16 -12.45
C GLY A 29 -14.82 12.30 -10.96
N MET A 30 -13.59 11.96 -10.54
CA MET A 30 -13.10 12.35 -9.21
C MET A 30 -12.54 13.78 -9.20
N PRO A 31 -12.69 14.53 -8.08
CA PRO A 31 -11.98 15.79 -7.91
C PRO A 31 -10.49 15.53 -8.07
N SER A 32 -9.90 16.08 -9.14
CA SER A 32 -8.51 15.88 -9.50
C SER A 32 -7.63 16.25 -8.30
N PRO A 33 -6.73 15.37 -7.84
CA PRO A 33 -5.68 15.80 -6.93
C PRO A 33 -4.92 16.93 -7.62
N THR A 34 -4.67 17.99 -6.87
CA THR A 34 -3.82 19.13 -7.23
C THR A 34 -2.61 18.64 -8.02
N ARG A 35 -2.26 19.36 -9.10
CA ARG A 35 -1.25 19.08 -10.16
C ARG A 35 0.20 18.81 -9.68
N MET A 36 0.42 18.24 -8.50
CA MET A 36 1.73 17.84 -7.96
C MET A 36 2.04 16.37 -8.23
N ILE A 37 1.22 15.64 -8.99
CA ILE A 37 1.50 14.24 -9.35
C ILE A 37 2.39 14.16 -10.62
N ILE A 38 2.37 15.19 -11.48
CA ILE A 38 3.06 15.14 -12.78
C ILE A 38 4.59 15.31 -12.63
N THR A 39 5.07 15.93 -11.55
CA THR A 39 6.52 16.12 -11.32
C THR A 39 7.22 14.85 -10.80
N LEU A 40 6.47 13.84 -10.35
CA LEU A 40 6.98 12.51 -9.93
C LEU A 40 6.93 11.47 -11.05
N SER A 41 6.82 11.91 -12.31
CA SER A 41 6.80 11.10 -13.54
C SER A 41 8.07 10.28 -13.83
N LYS A 42 9.03 10.24 -12.90
CA LYS A 42 10.21 9.36 -12.96
C LYS A 42 10.08 8.09 -12.10
N LEU A 43 8.95 7.87 -11.43
CA LEU A 43 8.66 6.58 -10.80
C LEU A 43 8.26 5.56 -11.89
N PRO A 44 8.83 4.33 -11.87
CA PRO A 44 8.61 3.34 -12.92
C PRO A 44 7.12 3.06 -13.13
N MET A 45 6.64 3.33 -14.35
CA MET A 45 5.22 3.30 -14.75
C MET A 45 4.51 1.97 -14.55
N GLN A 46 5.24 0.89 -14.26
CA GLN A 46 4.68 -0.46 -14.04
C GLN A 46 3.76 -0.51 -12.80
N ASP A 47 3.93 0.40 -11.85
CA ASP A 47 3.06 0.54 -10.68
C ASP A 47 1.85 1.49 -10.89
N SER A 48 1.79 2.22 -12.01
CA SER A 48 0.86 3.34 -12.19
C SER A 48 -0.61 2.94 -12.40
N THR A 49 -0.87 1.70 -12.83
CA THR A 49 -2.21 1.27 -13.25
C THR A 49 -2.90 0.32 -12.29
N SER A 50 -2.18 -0.39 -11.41
CA SER A 50 -2.75 -1.39 -10.49
C SER A 50 -2.74 -0.90 -9.03
N SER A 51 -3.93 -0.64 -8.49
CA SER A 51 -4.20 -0.16 -7.14
C SER A 51 -4.35 -1.28 -6.12
N PHE A 52 -4.62 -2.52 -6.56
CA PHE A 52 -4.89 -3.63 -5.66
C PHE A 52 -3.83 -4.73 -5.76
N PRO A 53 -3.33 -5.26 -4.62
CA PRO A 53 -3.43 -4.73 -3.25
C PRO A 53 -2.41 -3.58 -2.98
N SER A 54 -2.55 -2.86 -1.87
CA SER A 54 -1.60 -1.81 -1.48
C SER A 54 -0.26 -2.42 -1.02
N GLY A 55 0.80 -2.15 -1.80
CA GLY A 55 2.18 -2.55 -1.49
C GLY A 55 2.71 -1.86 -0.23
N ASP A 56 2.46 -0.56 -0.10
CA ASP A 56 2.89 0.24 1.06
C ASP A 56 2.29 -0.29 2.36
N ALA A 57 1.00 -0.61 2.38
CA ALA A 57 0.33 -1.15 3.57
C ALA A 57 0.89 -2.52 3.96
N SER A 58 1.08 -3.41 2.98
CA SER A 58 1.61 -4.75 3.26
C SER A 58 3.06 -4.73 3.73
N GLY A 59 3.93 -3.97 3.07
CA GLY A 59 5.34 -3.89 3.46
C GLY A 59 5.51 -3.24 4.84
N ALA A 60 4.72 -2.22 5.13
CA ALA A 60 4.75 -1.53 6.42
C ALA A 60 4.24 -2.43 7.56
N ILE A 61 3.17 -3.19 7.35
CA ILE A 61 2.68 -4.18 8.32
C ILE A 61 3.66 -5.34 8.49
N ALA A 62 4.21 -5.90 7.40
CA ALA A 62 5.17 -7.00 7.44
C ALA A 62 6.45 -6.65 8.21
N TYR A 63 6.81 -5.36 8.25
CA TYR A 63 7.91 -4.87 9.06
C TYR A 63 7.50 -4.58 10.52
N ALA A 64 6.32 -4.00 10.72
CA ALA A 64 5.82 -3.60 12.04
C ALA A 64 5.38 -4.79 12.91
N VAL A 65 4.83 -5.85 12.33
CA VAL A 65 4.32 -7.03 13.04
C VAL A 65 5.44 -7.76 13.80
N PRO A 66 6.59 -8.10 13.19
CA PRO A 66 7.70 -8.68 13.93
C PRO A 66 8.26 -7.76 15.01
N LEU A 67 8.21 -6.43 14.83
CA LEU A 67 8.63 -5.47 15.87
C LEU A 67 7.64 -5.44 17.06
N ALA A 68 6.35 -5.57 16.77
CA ALA A 68 5.31 -5.61 17.78
C ALA A 68 5.40 -6.87 18.65
N PHE A 69 5.58 -8.03 18.02
CA PHE A 69 5.68 -9.31 18.73
C PHE A 69 7.07 -9.58 19.32
N GLY A 70 8.13 -9.14 18.64
CA GLY A 70 9.52 -9.37 19.07
C GLY A 70 10.05 -8.36 20.09
N CYS A 71 9.61 -7.10 20.02
CA CYS A 71 10.10 -6.02 20.88
C CYS A 71 9.03 -5.41 21.80
N GLY A 72 7.79 -5.93 21.76
CA GLY A 72 6.70 -5.50 22.64
C GLY A 72 5.97 -4.22 22.21
N TYR A 73 6.28 -3.65 21.06
CA TYR A 73 5.64 -2.43 20.53
C TYR A 73 4.28 -2.73 19.89
N ARG A 74 3.31 -3.21 20.68
CA ARG A 74 2.01 -3.71 20.19
C ARG A 74 1.17 -2.71 19.40
N VAL A 75 1.36 -1.41 19.64
CA VAL A 75 0.59 -0.33 18.99
C VAL A 75 1.23 0.12 17.67
N LEU A 76 2.50 -0.21 17.44
CA LEU A 76 3.28 0.25 16.29
C LEU A 76 2.66 -0.13 14.92
N PRO A 77 2.15 -1.36 14.70
CA PRO A 77 1.51 -1.71 13.43
C PRO A 77 0.28 -0.87 13.14
N LEU A 78 -0.51 -0.54 14.17
CA LEU A 78 -1.72 0.28 14.02
C LEU A 78 -1.40 1.73 13.65
N VAL A 79 -0.37 2.31 14.29
CA VAL A 79 0.09 3.68 13.98
C VAL A 79 0.63 3.76 12.57
N ILE A 80 1.44 2.78 12.16
CA ILE A 80 2.01 2.71 10.82
C ILE A 80 0.89 2.54 9.78
N LEU A 81 -0.06 1.63 10.02
CA LEU A 81 -1.21 1.43 9.12
C LEU A 81 -2.07 2.68 9.01
N ALA A 82 -2.32 3.39 10.11
CA ALA A 82 -3.05 4.65 10.10
C ALA A 82 -2.31 5.73 9.29
N GLY A 83 -0.99 5.83 9.44
CA GLY A 83 -0.16 6.75 8.64
C GLY A 83 -0.21 6.45 7.14
N VAL A 84 -0.11 5.17 6.77
CA VAL A 84 -0.25 4.73 5.37
C VAL A 84 -1.67 4.97 4.85
N ALA A 85 -2.70 4.76 5.66
CA ALA A 85 -4.08 5.04 5.30
C ALA A 85 -4.32 6.52 5.05
N LEU A 86 -3.86 7.39 5.95
CA LEU A 86 -4.00 8.83 5.80
C LEU A 86 -3.26 9.32 4.55
N SER A 87 -2.02 8.89 4.32
CA SER A 87 -1.26 9.33 3.14
C SER A 87 -1.91 8.85 1.84
N THR A 88 -2.18 7.56 1.71
CA THR A 88 -2.67 6.98 0.45
C THR A 88 -4.11 7.37 0.12
N MET A 89 -4.98 7.57 1.13
CA MET A 89 -6.34 8.06 0.92
C MET A 89 -6.39 9.56 0.63
N TYR A 90 -5.56 10.37 1.30
CA TYR A 90 -5.46 11.80 1.04
C TYR A 90 -5.07 12.09 -0.42
N TRP A 91 -4.10 11.33 -0.93
CA TRP A 91 -3.65 11.44 -2.32
C TRP A 91 -4.48 10.62 -3.33
N LYS A 92 -5.52 9.92 -2.86
CA LYS A 92 -6.41 9.08 -3.68
C LYS A 92 -5.65 8.03 -4.51
N PHE A 93 -4.58 7.46 -3.97
CA PHE A 93 -3.80 6.42 -4.66
C PHE A 93 -4.44 5.03 -4.54
N HIS A 94 -5.15 4.77 -3.44
CA HIS A 94 -5.71 3.47 -3.12
C HIS A 94 -7.13 3.58 -2.55
N TYR A 95 -7.97 2.57 -2.79
CA TYR A 95 -9.24 2.42 -2.08
C TYR A 95 -8.99 1.87 -0.68
N ALA A 96 -9.88 2.17 0.28
CA ALA A 96 -9.77 1.63 1.65
C ALA A 96 -9.68 0.09 1.69
N LEU A 97 -10.37 -0.59 0.76
CA LEU A 97 -10.30 -2.04 0.60
C LEU A 97 -8.92 -2.53 0.11
N ASP A 98 -8.22 -1.73 -0.70
CA ASP A 98 -6.88 -2.09 -1.19
C ASP A 98 -5.85 -2.03 -0.04
N LEU A 99 -6.07 -1.12 0.92
CA LEU A 99 -5.28 -1.05 2.15
C LEU A 99 -5.58 -2.20 3.10
N GLY A 100 -6.85 -2.53 3.31
CA GLY A 100 -7.23 -3.66 4.14
C GLY A 100 -6.65 -4.98 3.62
N ALA A 101 -6.74 -5.21 2.32
CA ALA A 101 -6.12 -6.38 1.69
C ALA A 101 -4.59 -6.37 1.82
N GLY A 102 -3.94 -5.22 1.62
CA GLY A 102 -2.50 -5.08 1.84
C GLY A 102 -2.10 -5.39 3.29
N ALA A 103 -2.83 -4.88 4.28
CA ALA A 103 -2.57 -5.13 5.69
C ALA A 103 -2.72 -6.61 6.06
N VAL A 104 -3.73 -7.30 5.52
CA VAL A 104 -3.92 -8.74 5.73
C VAL A 104 -2.77 -9.53 5.11
N ILE A 105 -2.36 -9.20 3.88
CA ILE A 105 -1.24 -9.86 3.21
C ILE A 105 0.08 -9.65 3.96
N GLY A 106 0.31 -8.45 4.51
CA GLY A 106 1.51 -8.15 5.29
C GLY A 106 1.52 -8.79 6.68
N PHE A 107 0.34 -9.16 7.22
CA PHE A 107 0.23 -9.82 8.51
C PHE A 107 0.48 -11.33 8.43
N LEU A 108 0.09 -11.95 7.30
CA LEU A 108 0.29 -13.38 7.01
C LEU A 108 1.75 -13.68 6.64
#